data_AF-A0A829R8Q7-F1
#
_entry.id   AF-A0A829R8Q7-F1
#
_cell.length_a   1.000
_cell.length_b   1.000
_cell.length_c   1.000
_cell.angle_alpha   90.00
_cell.angle_beta   90.00
_cell.angle_gamma   90.00
#
_symmetry.space_group_name_H-M   'P 1'
#
loop_
_entity.id
_entity.type
_entity.pdbx_description
1 polymer ?
#
loop_
_entity_poly.entity_id
_entity_poly.type
_entity_poly.pdbx_seq_one_letter_code
_entity_poly.pdbx_strand_id
1 'polypeptide(L)'
;MTDRSTWYQISVDGKTLGWTDSRAFSIFYKKAVTDKAASLTKKVAKKTDSYYLLPVDDNSIKKGTLSSYASKTLKIDRTATVQKVVWYHILDGSKAIGWVKASSLK
;
A
#
# COMPACT_ATOMS: atom_id res chain seq x y z
N MET A 1 -7.84 -39.30 5.44
CA MET A 1 -7.16 -38.05 5.04
C MET A 1 -7.21 -37.11 6.22
N THR A 2 -6.09 -36.48 6.60
CA THR A 2 -6.10 -35.46 7.66
C THR A 2 -6.38 -34.09 7.04
N ASP A 3 -7.44 -33.46 7.51
CA ASP A 3 -7.88 -32.15 7.06
C ASP A 3 -6.90 -31.09 7.62
N ARG A 4 -5.95 -30.63 6.79
CA ARG A 4 -4.94 -29.65 7.22
C ARG A 4 -5.54 -28.24 7.12
N SER A 5 -6.01 -27.72 8.25
CA SER A 5 -6.48 -26.34 8.34
C SER A 5 -5.31 -25.38 8.60
N THR A 6 -5.25 -24.27 7.85
CA THR A 6 -4.29 -23.18 8.11
C THR A 6 -4.96 -22.14 8.98
N TRP A 7 -4.29 -21.70 10.05
CA TRP A 7 -4.81 -20.70 10.99
C TRP A 7 -3.96 -19.43 10.92
N TYR A 8 -4.61 -18.27 10.98
CA TYR A 8 -3.96 -16.96 11.07
C TYR A 8 -4.23 -16.31 12.43
N GLN A 9 -3.19 -15.72 13.01
CA GLN A 9 -3.30 -14.89 14.22
C GLN A 9 -3.68 -13.47 13.82
N ILE A 10 -4.64 -12.89 14.54
CA ILE A 10 -5.12 -11.53 14.34
C ILE A 10 -4.58 -10.65 15.47
N SER A 11 -4.07 -9.47 15.11
CA SER A 11 -3.76 -8.40 16.05
C SER A 11 -4.26 -7.06 15.52
N VAL A 12 -4.66 -6.19 16.42
CA VAL A 12 -5.04 -4.79 16.13
C VAL A 12 -4.28 -3.91 17.11
N ASP A 13 -3.62 -2.87 16.61
CA ASP A 13 -2.79 -1.95 17.40
C ASP A 13 -1.76 -2.67 18.30
N GLY A 14 -1.17 -3.76 17.80
CA GLY A 14 -0.19 -4.56 18.53
C GLY A 14 -0.77 -5.50 19.59
N LYS A 15 -2.09 -5.48 19.83
CA LYS A 15 -2.78 -6.41 20.73
C LYS A 15 -3.31 -7.62 19.97
N THR A 16 -2.87 -8.82 20.35
CA THR A 16 -3.40 -10.08 19.81
C THR A 16 -4.86 -10.27 20.23
N LEU A 17 -5.72 -10.55 19.26
CA LEU A 17 -7.14 -10.88 19.49
C LEU A 17 -7.39 -12.39 19.51
N GLY A 18 -6.63 -13.17 18.74
CA GLY A 18 -6.75 -14.63 18.70
C GLY A 18 -6.35 -15.22 17.36
N TRP A 19 -6.78 -16.45 17.12
CA TRP A 19 -6.57 -17.19 15.88
C TRP A 19 -7.89 -17.43 15.17
N THR A 20 -7.88 -17.43 13.84
CA THR A 20 -9.04 -17.76 13.02
C THR A 20 -8.59 -18.53 11.79
N ASP A 21 -9.46 -19.41 11.30
CA ASP A 21 -9.22 -20.18 10.09
C ASP A 21 -8.90 -19.25 8.91
N SER A 22 -7.86 -19.56 8.14
CA SER A 22 -7.42 -18.72 7.02
C SER A 22 -8.50 -18.52 5.96
N ARG A 23 -9.46 -19.46 5.85
CA ARG A 23 -10.60 -19.41 4.93
C ARG A 23 -11.58 -18.29 5.25
N ALA A 24 -11.55 -17.74 6.47
CA ALA A 24 -12.37 -16.59 6.85
C ALA A 24 -11.88 -15.26 6.24
N PHE A 25 -10.70 -15.24 5.61
CA PHE A 25 -10.08 -14.02 5.10
C PHE A 25 -9.97 -14.01 3.58
N SER A 26 -10.28 -12.86 2.99
CA SER A 26 -9.91 -12.53 1.60
C SER A 26 -8.70 -11.58 1.62
N ILE A 27 -7.49 -12.13 1.55
CA ILE A 27 -6.26 -11.32 1.53
C ILE A 27 -6.01 -10.78 0.13
N PHE A 28 -6.23 -9.49 -0.06
CA PHE A 28 -6.04 -8.80 -1.35
C PHE A 28 -4.65 -8.17 -1.52
N TYR A 29 -3.82 -8.15 -0.47
CA TYR A 29 -2.46 -7.60 -0.51
C TYR A 29 -1.50 -8.44 0.32
N LYS A 30 -0.40 -8.89 -0.30
CA LYS A 30 0.74 -9.52 0.36
C LYS A 30 2.01 -8.95 -0.24
N LYS A 31 2.75 -8.14 0.53
CA LYS A 31 3.94 -7.42 0.06
C LYS A 31 4.88 -8.26 -0.80
N ALA A 32 5.22 -9.48 -0.35
CA ALA A 32 6.18 -10.35 -1.03
C ALA A 32 5.75 -10.80 -2.45
N VAL A 33 4.46 -10.74 -2.78
CA VAL A 33 3.92 -11.23 -4.07
C VAL A 33 3.32 -10.08 -4.88
N THR A 34 2.70 -9.11 -4.21
CA THR A 34 2.01 -8.00 -4.86
C THR A 34 2.96 -6.89 -5.31
N ASP A 35 4.02 -6.62 -4.53
CA ASP A 35 4.96 -5.56 -4.85
C ASP A 35 5.89 -5.98 -5.99
N LYS A 36 6.06 -5.10 -6.98
CA LYS A 36 7.04 -5.22 -8.05
C LYS A 36 8.02 -4.07 -7.96
N ALA A 37 9.32 -4.38 -8.01
CA ALA A 37 10.36 -3.35 -8.05
C ALA A 37 10.17 -2.41 -9.25
N ALA A 38 10.51 -1.14 -9.05
CA ALA A 38 10.48 -0.12 -10.08
C ALA A 38 11.64 0.87 -9.87
N SER A 39 11.98 1.59 -10.93
CA SER A 39 12.93 2.69 -10.87
C SER A 39 12.40 3.80 -11.78
N LEU A 40 11.38 4.51 -11.29
CA LEU A 40 10.72 5.58 -12.02
C LEU A 40 10.82 6.88 -11.24
N THR A 41 10.60 7.98 -11.96
CA THR A 41 10.53 9.31 -11.38
C THR A 41 9.30 10.01 -11.96
N LYS A 42 8.45 10.58 -11.09
CA LYS A 42 7.15 11.15 -11.46
C LYS A 42 6.87 12.45 -10.69
N LYS A 43 6.04 13.33 -11.25
CA LYS A 43 5.56 14.54 -10.57
C LYS A 43 4.10 14.38 -10.14
N VAL A 44 3.68 15.15 -9.14
CA VAL A 44 2.29 15.18 -8.68
C VAL A 44 1.40 15.78 -9.77
N ALA A 45 0.34 15.06 -10.14
CA ALA A 45 -0.71 15.55 -11.03
C ALA A 45 -1.95 16.02 -10.24
N LYS A 46 -2.33 15.27 -9.20
CA LYS A 46 -3.53 15.52 -8.39
C LYS A 46 -3.16 15.85 -6.94
N LYS A 47 -3.07 17.14 -6.59
CA LYS A 47 -2.58 17.60 -5.28
C LYS A 47 -3.48 17.22 -4.10
N THR A 48 -4.78 17.05 -4.36
CA THR A 48 -5.79 16.70 -3.35
C THR A 48 -5.83 15.20 -3.05
N ASP A 49 -5.23 14.37 -3.90
CA ASP A 49 -5.21 12.92 -3.69
C ASP A 49 -4.36 12.59 -2.47
N SER A 50 -4.76 11.51 -1.80
CA SER A 50 -4.13 11.06 -0.56
C SER A 50 -3.06 10.00 -0.83
N TYR A 51 -2.14 9.86 0.11
CA TYR A 51 -1.20 8.74 0.16
C TYR A 51 -1.34 7.98 1.48
N TYR A 52 -0.98 6.69 1.47
CA TYR A 52 -1.38 5.71 2.47
C TYR A 52 -0.18 4.84 2.90
N LEU A 53 -0.30 4.16 4.04
CA LEU A 53 0.74 3.22 4.49
C LEU A 53 0.84 1.97 3.59
N LEU A 54 -0.29 1.51 3.05
CA LEU A 54 -0.41 0.34 2.18
C LEU A 54 -1.16 0.74 0.89
N PRO A 55 -1.07 -0.02 -0.21
CA PRO A 55 -1.72 0.31 -1.48
C PRO A 55 -3.23 0.01 -1.47
N VAL A 56 -3.95 0.67 -0.56
CA VAL A 56 -5.41 0.61 -0.41
C VAL A 56 -5.92 1.94 0.12
N ASP A 57 -7.08 2.36 -0.38
CA ASP A 57 -7.75 3.60 0.01
C ASP A 57 -8.55 3.39 1.30
N ASP A 58 -7.85 3.41 2.43
CA ASP A 58 -8.43 3.21 3.76
C ASP A 58 -8.01 4.35 4.69
N ASN A 59 -8.98 5.02 5.30
CA ASN A 59 -8.76 6.20 6.14
C ASN A 59 -7.94 5.89 7.40
N SER A 60 -8.01 4.66 7.93
CA SER A 60 -7.25 4.23 9.12
C SER A 60 -5.72 4.23 8.88
N ILE A 61 -5.30 4.14 7.62
CA ILE A 61 -3.88 4.10 7.21
C ILE A 61 -3.48 5.28 6.32
N LYS A 62 -4.36 6.25 6.15
CA LYS A 62 -4.09 7.47 5.39
C LYS A 62 -3.00 8.28 6.10
N LYS A 63 -2.00 8.72 5.33
CA LYS A 63 -0.83 9.45 5.86
C LYS A 63 -0.86 10.95 5.56
N GLY A 64 -1.62 11.38 4.57
CA GLY A 64 -1.73 12.79 4.19
C GLY A 64 -2.23 12.98 2.75
N THR A 65 -2.05 14.19 2.23
CA THR A 65 -2.35 14.54 0.82
C THR A 65 -1.07 14.88 0.06
N LEU A 66 -1.10 14.80 -1.28
CA LEU A 66 0.04 15.11 -2.13
C LEU A 66 0.36 16.61 -2.22
N SER A 67 -0.41 17.48 -1.57
CA SER A 67 -0.22 18.93 -1.60
C SER A 67 1.18 19.38 -1.18
N SER A 68 1.75 18.77 -0.12
CA SER A 68 3.11 19.03 0.36
C SER A 68 4.22 18.60 -0.62
N TYR A 69 3.88 17.82 -1.63
CA TYR A 69 4.79 17.27 -2.63
C TYR A 69 4.52 17.84 -4.04
N ALA A 70 3.62 18.82 -4.17
CA ALA A 70 3.12 19.32 -5.45
C ALA A 70 4.21 19.82 -6.42
N SER A 71 5.27 20.44 -5.90
CA SER A 71 6.40 20.95 -6.69
C SER A 71 7.59 20.00 -6.74
N LYS A 72 7.46 18.80 -6.15
CA LYS A 72 8.55 17.84 -6.05
C LYS A 72 8.49 16.81 -7.17
N THR A 73 9.68 16.30 -7.47
CA THR A 73 9.89 15.15 -8.34
C THR A 73 10.11 13.94 -7.42
N LEU A 74 9.15 13.02 -7.39
CA LEU A 74 9.15 11.86 -6.49
C LEU A 74 9.75 10.65 -7.19
N LYS A 75 10.55 9.88 -6.47
CA LYS A 75 11.04 8.57 -6.93
C LYS A 75 10.00 7.50 -6.62
N ILE A 76 9.97 6.45 -7.44
CA ILE A 76 9.12 5.28 -7.26
C ILE A 76 10.01 4.05 -7.27
N ASP A 77 10.05 3.34 -6.14
CA ASP A 77 10.84 2.11 -5.98
C ASP A 77 9.99 0.84 -6.15
N ARG A 78 8.66 0.95 -6.05
CA ARG A 78 7.73 -0.18 -6.20
C ARG A 78 6.41 0.21 -6.86
N THR A 79 5.82 -0.77 -7.53
CA THR A 79 4.43 -0.75 -8.02
C THR A 79 3.65 -1.91 -7.41
N ALA A 80 2.34 -1.75 -7.25
CA ALA A 80 1.44 -2.80 -6.81
C ALA A 80 0.09 -2.65 -7.52
N THR A 81 -0.50 -3.77 -7.96
CA THR A 81 -1.88 -3.77 -8.46
C THR A 81 -2.77 -4.44 -7.42
N VAL A 82 -3.62 -3.66 -6.77
CA VAL A 82 -4.54 -4.12 -5.73
C VAL A 82 -5.95 -3.74 -6.13
N GLN A 83 -6.87 -4.71 -6.12
CA GLN A 83 -8.28 -4.51 -6.50
C GLN A 83 -8.44 -3.75 -7.84
N LYS A 84 -7.63 -4.13 -8.84
CA LYS A 84 -7.57 -3.53 -10.19
C LYS A 84 -7.07 -2.08 -10.25
N VAL A 85 -6.56 -1.53 -9.15
CA VAL A 85 -5.94 -0.20 -9.10
C VAL A 85 -4.43 -0.36 -9.04
N VAL A 86 -3.71 0.41 -9.88
CA VAL A 86 -2.25 0.48 -9.85
C VAL A 86 -1.82 1.53 -8.83
N TRP A 87 -0.90 1.15 -7.96
CA TRP A 87 -0.32 1.98 -6.92
C TRP A 87 1.17 2.12 -7.11
N TYR A 88 1.71 3.28 -6.71
CA TYR A 88 3.13 3.55 -6.65
C TYR A 88 3.56 3.79 -5.21
N HIS A 89 4.63 3.13 -4.79
CA HIS A 89 5.31 3.45 -3.56
C HIS A 89 6.29 4.60 -3.84
N ILE A 90 6.03 5.75 -3.23
CA ILE A 90 6.70 7.01 -3.51
C ILE A 90 7.74 7.33 -2.44
N LEU A 91 8.83 7.94 -2.90
CA LEU A 91 9.92 8.45 -2.09
C LEU A 91 10.16 9.94 -2.38
N ASP A 92 10.43 10.69 -1.32
CA ASP A 92 10.97 12.04 -1.38
C ASP A 92 12.48 11.98 -1.11
N GLY A 93 13.29 12.05 -2.17
CA GLY A 93 14.70 11.71 -2.10
C GLY A 93 14.91 10.21 -1.82
N SER A 94 15.51 9.89 -0.67
CA SER A 94 15.67 8.51 -0.17
C SER A 94 14.60 8.10 0.85
N LYS A 95 13.74 9.02 1.28
CA LYS A 95 12.73 8.76 2.31
C LYS A 95 11.45 8.23 1.68
N ALA A 96 11.07 7.00 2.04
CA ALA A 96 9.75 6.46 1.74
C ALA A 96 8.66 7.28 2.43
N ILE A 97 7.64 7.69 1.67
CA ILE A 97 6.51 8.48 2.22
C ILE A 97 5.18 7.71 2.20
N GLY A 98 4.97 6.78 1.25
CA GLY A 98 3.83 5.87 1.25
C GLY A 98 3.41 5.40 -0.13
N TRP A 99 2.19 4.87 -0.23
CA TRP A 99 1.56 4.43 -1.47
C TRP A 99 0.53 5.44 -1.98
N VAL A 100 0.50 5.65 -3.29
CA VAL A 100 -0.45 6.53 -3.96
C VAL A 100 -1.01 5.85 -5.21
N LYS A 101 -2.26 6.15 -5.61
CA LYS A 101 -2.80 5.70 -6.89
C LYS A 101 -1.90 6.23 -8.02
N ALA A 102 -1.51 5.38 -8.96
CA ALA A 102 -0.64 5.76 -10.07
C ALA A 102 -1.20 6.93 -10.89
N SER A 103 -2.53 6.99 -11.02
CA SER A 103 -3.27 8.08 -11.68
C SER A 103 -3.13 9.46 -11.03
N SER A 104 -2.56 9.54 -9.83
CA SER A 104 -2.33 10.80 -9.11
C SER A 104 -1.01 11.47 -9.51
N LEU A 105 -0.18 10.76 -10.29
CA LEU A 105 1.13 11.23 -10.76
C LEU A 105 1.19 11.30 -12.29
N LYS A 106 2.10 12.13 -12.83
CA LYS A 106 2.39 12.27 -14.27
C LYS A 106 3.88 12.18 -14.56
#